data_AF-A0A958AVG9-F1
#
_entry.id   AF-A0A958AVG9-F1
#
_cell.length_a   1.000
_cell.length_b   1.000
_cell.length_c   1.000
_cell.angle_alpha   90.00
_cell.angle_beta   90.00
_cell.angle_gamma   90.00
#
_symmetry.space_group_name_H-M   'P 1'
#
loop_
_entity.id
_entity.type
_entity.pdbx_description
1 polymer ?
#
loop_
_entity_poly.entity_id
_entity_poly.type
_entity_poly.pdbx_seq_one_letter_code
_entity_poly.pdbx_strand_id
1 'polypeptide(L)'
;LPDGAVLAGAWSTITPLRYLQRVDGVRPDLWIMQADAIGFRKLIERALEDQQPLYFLRSTDAGVRTLPVPVWDSNAVTHPDTRVLNDAMTWRGYDLAATAARPGDTLPITLYWQATAPQTADWSVFIHMLDENGEKVAQLDQTPLAAFYPPSSWQPGLLLADQYELALPSDLPPGTYHLIFGAYSGDDRFDWADGRSEQPLAEIMVVP
;
A
#
# COMPACT_ATOMS: atom_id res chain seq x y z
N LEU A 1 4.20 -15.89 -7.34
CA LEU A 1 4.27 -15.08 -8.59
C LEU A 1 4.03 -16.00 -9.78
N PRO A 2 3.14 -15.63 -10.71
CA PRO A 2 2.90 -16.38 -11.94
C PRO A 2 4.16 -16.43 -12.81
N ASP A 3 4.18 -17.35 -13.76
CA ASP A 3 5.30 -17.50 -14.70
C ASP A 3 5.38 -16.27 -15.62
N GLY A 4 6.60 -15.81 -15.92
CA GLY A 4 6.81 -14.67 -16.82
C GLY A 4 6.43 -13.30 -16.22
N ALA A 5 6.16 -13.22 -14.92
CA ALA A 5 5.81 -11.97 -14.26
C ALA A 5 6.96 -10.96 -14.30
N VAL A 6 6.60 -9.68 -14.36
CA VAL A 6 7.54 -8.56 -14.25
C VAL A 6 7.62 -8.15 -12.78
N LEU A 7 8.85 -8.08 -12.27
CA LEU A 7 9.17 -7.50 -10.98
C LEU A 7 9.90 -6.19 -11.22
N ALA A 8 9.35 -5.09 -10.72
CA ALA A 8 9.95 -3.77 -10.88
C ALA A 8 10.12 -3.05 -9.54
N GLY A 9 11.28 -2.45 -9.31
CA GLY A 9 11.55 -1.69 -8.08
C GLY A 9 12.88 -0.96 -8.09
N ALA A 10 13.22 -0.40 -6.93
CA ALA A 10 14.47 0.33 -6.70
C ALA A 10 15.70 -0.57 -6.87
N TRP A 11 16.85 0.06 -7.13
CA TRP A 11 18.12 -0.66 -7.34
C TRP A 11 18.51 -1.53 -6.13
N SER A 12 18.34 -0.99 -4.92
CA SER A 12 18.61 -1.70 -3.66
C SER A 12 17.76 -2.96 -3.52
N THR A 13 16.49 -2.91 -3.94
CA THR A 13 15.55 -4.03 -3.82
C THR A 13 15.81 -5.12 -4.86
N ILE A 14 16.12 -4.75 -6.11
CA ILE A 14 16.29 -5.73 -7.19
C ILE A 14 17.66 -6.40 -7.22
N THR A 15 18.70 -5.75 -6.69
CA THR A 15 20.09 -6.25 -6.76
C THR A 15 20.25 -7.66 -6.19
N PRO A 16 19.78 -7.97 -4.96
CA PRO A 16 19.87 -9.33 -4.43
C PRO A 16 19.06 -10.32 -5.27
N LEU A 17 17.89 -9.93 -5.78
CA LEU A 17 17.05 -10.81 -6.61
C LEU A 17 17.71 -11.14 -7.96
N ARG A 18 18.38 -10.16 -8.59
CA ARG A 18 19.13 -10.38 -9.83
C ARG A 18 20.34 -11.29 -9.62
N TYR A 19 20.98 -11.22 -8.45
CA TYR A 19 22.05 -12.15 -8.10
C TYR A 19 21.51 -13.58 -8.04
N LEU A 20 20.45 -13.82 -7.25
CA LEU A 20 19.81 -15.14 -7.13
C LEU A 20 19.36 -15.68 -8.50
N GLN A 21 18.83 -14.83 -9.37
CA GLN A 21 18.41 -15.25 -10.71
C GLN A 21 19.59 -15.62 -11.61
N ARG A 22 20.64 -14.78 -11.66
CA ARG A 22 21.74 -14.95 -12.62
C ARG A 22 22.78 -15.98 -12.18
N VAL A 23 23.00 -16.10 -10.89
CA VAL A 23 24.04 -16.97 -10.31
C VAL A 23 23.43 -18.29 -9.90
N ASP A 24 22.32 -18.26 -9.15
CA ASP A 24 21.72 -19.47 -8.58
C ASP A 24 20.60 -20.05 -9.45
N GLY A 25 20.26 -19.38 -10.56
CA GLY A 25 19.24 -19.85 -11.50
C GLY A 25 17.83 -19.83 -10.91
N VAL A 26 17.59 -19.06 -9.85
CA VAL A 26 16.28 -19.00 -9.18
C VAL A 26 15.30 -18.20 -10.04
N ARG A 27 14.16 -18.81 -10.38
CA ARG A 27 13.07 -18.18 -11.16
C ARG A 27 13.59 -17.43 -12.42
N PRO A 28 14.23 -18.15 -13.35
CA PRO A 28 14.79 -17.55 -14.57
C PRO A 28 13.72 -17.03 -15.53
N ASP A 29 12.46 -17.39 -15.29
CA ASP A 29 11.28 -16.95 -16.03
C ASP A 29 10.83 -15.52 -15.68
N LEU A 30 11.25 -14.98 -14.53
CA LEU A 30 10.83 -13.65 -14.07
C LEU A 30 11.62 -12.52 -14.75
N TRP A 31 10.94 -11.43 -15.08
CA TRP A 31 11.57 -10.23 -15.60
C TRP A 31 11.85 -9.24 -14.48
N ILE A 32 13.11 -9.14 -14.03
CA ILE A 32 13.50 -8.23 -12.94
C ILE A 32 14.05 -6.92 -13.52
N MET A 33 13.28 -5.85 -13.39
CA MET A 33 13.55 -4.53 -13.97
C MET A 33 13.80 -3.48 -12.89
N GLN A 34 14.80 -2.64 -13.10
CA GLN A 34 14.90 -1.39 -12.36
C GLN A 34 13.88 -0.42 -12.94
N ALA A 35 13.15 0.27 -12.07
CA ALA A 35 12.28 1.37 -12.49
C ALA A 35 12.44 2.55 -11.53
N ASP A 36 12.59 3.74 -12.10
CA ASP A 36 12.23 5.00 -11.44
C ASP A 36 10.73 5.28 -11.69
N ALA A 37 10.22 6.41 -11.20
CA ALA A 37 8.79 6.73 -11.36
C ALA A 37 8.33 6.81 -12.83
N ILE A 38 9.18 7.35 -13.71
CA ILE A 38 8.87 7.49 -15.14
C ILE A 38 8.86 6.11 -15.82
N GLY A 39 9.87 5.30 -15.55
CA GLY A 39 9.98 3.94 -16.06
C GLY A 39 8.83 3.06 -15.57
N PHE A 40 8.46 3.19 -14.30
CA PHE A 40 7.39 2.38 -13.70
C PHE A 40 6.03 2.68 -14.34
N ARG A 41 5.72 3.95 -14.62
CA ARG A 41 4.49 4.31 -15.36
C ARG A 41 4.42 3.63 -16.72
N LYS A 42 5.49 3.66 -17.50
CA LYS A 42 5.55 2.99 -18.82
C LYS A 42 5.40 1.48 -18.70
N LEU A 43 5.95 0.88 -17.64
CA LEU A 43 5.79 -0.55 -17.38
C LEU A 43 4.35 -0.91 -17.06
N ILE A 44 3.62 -0.07 -16.32
CA ILE A 44 2.19 -0.29 -16.07
C ILE A 44 1.40 -0.20 -17.37
N GLU A 45 1.59 0.87 -18.15
CA GLU A 45 0.92 1.05 -19.45
C GLU A 45 1.14 -0.19 -20.34
N ARG A 46 2.38 -0.67 -20.41
CA ARG A 46 2.73 -1.87 -21.16
C ARG A 46 2.11 -3.15 -20.59
N ALA A 47 2.15 -3.32 -19.27
CA ALA A 47 1.58 -4.49 -18.60
C ALA A 47 0.06 -4.58 -18.80
N LEU A 48 -0.62 -3.44 -18.85
CA LEU A 48 -2.05 -3.36 -19.17
C LEU A 48 -2.34 -3.76 -20.61
N GLU A 49 -1.55 -3.26 -21.58
CA GLU A 49 -1.68 -3.61 -22.99
C GLU A 49 -1.46 -5.11 -23.24
N ASP A 50 -0.39 -5.65 -22.66
CA ASP A 50 0.04 -7.04 -22.89
C ASP A 50 -0.66 -8.05 -21.95
N GLN A 51 -1.51 -7.58 -21.02
CA GLN A 51 -2.08 -8.38 -19.93
C GLN A 51 -1.02 -9.14 -19.12
N GLN A 52 0.17 -8.53 -18.95
CA GLN A 52 1.29 -9.14 -18.27
C GLN A 52 1.20 -8.87 -16.75
N PRO A 53 1.36 -9.88 -15.87
CA PRO A 53 1.42 -9.64 -14.43
C PRO A 53 2.64 -8.79 -14.06
N LEU A 54 2.40 -7.60 -13.53
CA LEU A 54 3.42 -6.69 -13.02
C LEU A 54 3.30 -6.59 -11.49
N TYR A 55 4.45 -6.68 -10.82
CA TYR A 55 4.55 -6.50 -9.38
C TYR A 55 5.59 -5.45 -9.04
N PHE A 56 5.20 -4.51 -8.19
CA PHE A 56 6.12 -3.56 -7.57
C PHE A 56 6.84 -4.22 -6.40
N LEU A 57 8.16 -4.09 -6.37
CA LEU A 57 9.01 -4.56 -5.28
C LEU A 57 9.23 -3.43 -4.28
N ARG A 58 8.75 -3.66 -3.06
CA ARG A 58 8.88 -2.72 -1.95
C ARG A 58 9.78 -3.29 -0.87
N SER A 59 10.72 -2.49 -0.38
CA SER A 59 11.47 -2.82 0.84
C SER A 59 10.65 -2.41 2.05
N THR A 60 10.58 -3.29 3.03
CA THR A 60 9.86 -3.11 4.28
C THR A 60 10.74 -3.60 5.43
N ASP A 61 10.42 -3.29 6.68
CA ASP A 61 11.22 -3.75 7.83
C ASP A 61 11.17 -5.27 7.96
N ALA A 62 10.05 -5.87 7.52
CA ALA A 62 9.87 -7.31 7.44
C ALA A 62 10.39 -7.93 6.11
N GLY A 63 11.19 -7.18 5.34
CA GLY A 63 11.87 -7.64 4.12
C GLY A 63 11.26 -7.10 2.82
N VAL A 64 11.50 -7.78 1.70
CA VAL A 64 10.94 -7.37 0.41
C VAL A 64 9.53 -7.91 0.26
N ARG A 65 8.61 -7.06 -0.22
CA ARG A 65 7.22 -7.41 -0.56
C ARG A 65 6.94 -7.14 -2.04
N THR A 66 6.03 -7.92 -2.61
CA THR A 66 5.56 -7.77 -3.99
C THR A 66 4.12 -7.29 -4.00
N LEU A 67 3.85 -6.15 -4.62
CA LEU A 67 2.53 -5.56 -4.78
C LEU A 67 2.05 -5.71 -6.23
N PRO A 68 0.92 -6.37 -6.51
CA PRO A 68 0.39 -6.44 -7.88
C PRO A 68 -0.06 -5.06 -8.37
N VAL A 69 0.33 -4.69 -9.60
CA VAL A 69 -0.05 -3.42 -10.24
C VAL A 69 -0.44 -3.67 -11.71
N PRO A 70 -1.74 -3.61 -12.07
CA PRO A 70 -2.89 -3.45 -11.18
C PRO A 70 -3.24 -4.74 -10.42
N VAL A 71 -4.15 -4.61 -9.46
CA VAL A 71 -4.86 -5.74 -8.87
C VAL A 71 -5.95 -6.17 -9.86
N TRP A 72 -5.74 -7.30 -10.53
CA TRP A 72 -6.66 -7.82 -11.56
C TRP A 72 -7.94 -8.44 -10.98
N ASP A 73 -7.83 -9.07 -9.82
CA ASP A 73 -8.95 -9.73 -9.15
C ASP A 73 -9.39 -8.90 -7.94
N SER A 74 -10.55 -8.26 -8.02
CA SER A 74 -11.10 -7.50 -6.89
C SER A 74 -11.46 -8.38 -5.70
N ASN A 75 -11.61 -9.69 -5.87
CA ASN A 75 -11.81 -10.62 -4.75
C ASN A 75 -10.53 -10.80 -3.91
N ALA A 76 -9.39 -10.23 -4.36
CA ALA A 76 -8.20 -10.16 -3.54
C ALA A 76 -8.35 -9.24 -2.31
N VAL A 77 -9.34 -8.33 -2.32
CA VAL A 77 -9.62 -7.45 -1.18
C VAL A 77 -10.40 -8.22 -0.12
N THR A 78 -9.75 -8.52 1.01
CA THR A 78 -10.32 -9.34 2.09
C THR A 78 -11.35 -8.60 2.93
N HIS A 79 -11.19 -7.27 3.08
CA HIS A 79 -12.16 -6.39 3.75
C HIS A 79 -12.65 -5.32 2.76
N PRO A 80 -13.57 -5.67 1.84
CA PRO A 80 -14.07 -4.72 0.85
C PRO A 80 -14.90 -3.62 1.53
N ASP A 81 -14.56 -2.37 1.24
CA ASP A 81 -15.25 -1.19 1.76
C ASP A 81 -15.10 -0.08 0.73
N THR A 82 -16.22 0.38 0.17
CA THR A 82 -16.19 1.34 -0.94
C THR A 82 -16.61 2.72 -0.44
N ARG A 83 -15.65 3.65 -0.39
CA ARG A 83 -15.88 5.04 0.01
C ARG A 83 -15.19 6.00 -0.95
N VAL A 84 -15.86 7.09 -1.26
CA VAL A 84 -15.33 8.14 -2.14
C VAL A 84 -14.55 9.15 -1.31
N LEU A 85 -13.38 9.53 -1.83
CA LEU A 85 -12.45 10.48 -1.22
C LEU A 85 -12.18 11.61 -2.23
N ASN A 86 -12.43 12.85 -1.82
CA ASN A 86 -12.20 14.06 -2.61
C ASN A 86 -12.76 14.00 -4.06
N ASP A 87 -13.92 13.37 -4.25
CA ASP A 87 -14.67 13.18 -5.51
C ASP A 87 -13.95 12.51 -6.70
N ALA A 88 -12.63 12.31 -6.63
CA ALA A 88 -11.79 11.84 -7.72
C ALA A 88 -11.15 10.47 -7.45
N MET A 89 -11.40 9.90 -6.27
CA MET A 89 -10.82 8.64 -5.84
C MET A 89 -11.81 7.81 -5.05
N THR A 90 -11.69 6.50 -5.18
CA THR A 90 -12.46 5.53 -4.41
C THR A 90 -11.49 4.64 -3.65
N TRP A 91 -11.65 4.61 -2.33
CA TRP A 91 -11.11 3.54 -1.51
C TRP A 91 -11.99 2.31 -1.70
N ARG A 92 -11.36 1.15 -1.95
CA ARG A 92 -12.05 -0.11 -2.30
C ARG A 92 -12.01 -1.15 -1.18
N GLY A 93 -11.29 -0.86 -0.10
CA GLY A 93 -11.18 -1.70 1.08
C GLY A 93 -9.73 -1.88 1.51
N TYR A 94 -9.51 -2.87 2.37
CA TYR A 94 -8.21 -3.09 2.98
C TYR A 94 -7.96 -4.56 3.30
N ASP A 95 -6.70 -4.89 3.59
CA ASP A 95 -6.30 -6.14 4.22
C ASP A 95 -5.49 -5.87 5.48
N LEU A 96 -5.75 -6.66 6.51
CA LEU A 96 -4.94 -6.75 7.72
C LEU A 96 -4.49 -8.20 7.90
N ALA A 97 -3.20 -8.41 8.14
CA ALA A 97 -2.69 -9.76 8.39
C ALA A 97 -3.20 -10.33 9.73
N ALA A 98 -3.43 -9.46 10.72
CA ALA A 98 -3.96 -9.82 12.02
C ALA A 98 -4.67 -8.62 12.67
N THR A 99 -5.68 -8.91 13.48
CA THR A 99 -6.33 -7.96 14.39
C THR A 99 -5.85 -8.11 15.84
N ALA A 100 -4.84 -8.95 16.05
CA ALA A 100 -4.14 -9.11 17.32
C ALA A 100 -2.64 -8.86 17.12
N ALA A 101 -2.02 -8.14 18.04
CA ALA A 101 -0.61 -7.77 17.96
C ALA A 101 0.03 -7.73 19.35
N ARG A 102 1.36 -7.69 19.39
CA ARG A 102 2.15 -7.48 20.61
C ARG A 102 2.85 -6.12 20.57
N PRO A 103 3.23 -5.58 21.75
CA PRO A 103 4.08 -4.41 21.81
C PRO A 103 5.38 -4.63 21.02
N GLY A 104 5.77 -3.66 20.21
CA GLY A 104 6.94 -3.74 19.34
C GLY A 104 6.73 -4.46 18.01
N ASP A 105 5.55 -5.04 17.75
CA ASP A 105 5.22 -5.57 16.43
C ASP A 105 5.12 -4.46 15.38
N THR A 106 5.23 -4.85 14.11
CA THR A 106 4.88 -4.01 12.96
C THR A 106 3.60 -4.56 12.34
N LEU A 107 2.57 -3.72 12.25
CA LEU A 107 1.29 -4.08 11.64
C LEU A 107 1.34 -3.84 10.12
N PRO A 108 1.28 -4.89 9.28
CA PRO A 108 1.16 -4.75 7.84
C PRO A 108 -0.30 -4.46 7.46
N ILE A 109 -0.52 -3.36 6.76
CA ILE A 109 -1.83 -2.90 6.31
C ILE A 109 -1.77 -2.75 4.79
N THR A 110 -2.72 -3.30 4.05
CA THR A 110 -2.85 -3.01 2.61
C THR A 110 -4.10 -2.19 2.38
N LEU A 111 -4.00 -1.05 1.72
CA LEU A 111 -5.14 -0.24 1.28
C LEU A 111 -5.30 -0.37 -0.22
N TYR A 112 -6.55 -0.53 -0.66
CA TYR A 112 -6.88 -0.65 -2.07
C TYR A 112 -7.50 0.63 -2.59
N TRP A 113 -6.89 1.19 -3.61
CA TRP A 113 -7.27 2.47 -4.19
C TRP A 113 -7.70 2.30 -5.64
N GLN A 114 -8.70 3.06 -6.06
CA GLN A 114 -9.07 3.21 -7.44
C GLN A 114 -9.27 4.68 -7.77
N ALA A 115 -8.45 5.22 -8.68
CA ALA A 115 -8.68 6.55 -9.22
C ALA A 115 -9.95 6.52 -10.09
N THR A 116 -10.87 7.47 -9.89
CA THR A 116 -12.04 7.65 -10.76
C THR A 116 -11.83 8.76 -11.77
N ALA A 117 -10.89 9.67 -11.51
CA ALA A 117 -10.44 10.73 -12.40
C ALA A 117 -8.91 10.94 -12.29
N PRO A 118 -8.26 11.60 -13.27
CA PRO A 118 -6.86 12.00 -13.14
C PRO A 118 -6.63 12.85 -11.90
N GLN A 119 -5.62 12.52 -11.11
CA GLN A 119 -5.24 13.28 -9.92
C GLN A 119 -4.30 14.42 -10.28
N THR A 120 -4.51 15.61 -9.72
CA THR A 120 -3.72 16.81 -10.03
C THR A 120 -2.66 17.15 -8.99
N ALA A 121 -2.65 16.44 -7.85
CA ALA A 121 -1.70 16.63 -6.77
C ALA A 121 -1.24 15.29 -6.20
N ASP A 122 0.00 15.27 -5.72
CA ASP A 122 0.47 14.19 -4.86
C ASP A 122 0.02 14.47 -3.43
N TRP A 123 -0.47 13.43 -2.77
CA TRP A 123 -0.97 13.46 -1.41
C TRP A 123 -0.38 12.30 -0.62
N SER A 124 -0.49 12.38 0.69
CA SER A 124 -0.04 11.35 1.61
C SER A 124 -1.22 10.72 2.32
N VAL A 125 -1.06 9.46 2.69
CA VAL A 125 -1.97 8.74 3.59
C VAL A 125 -1.40 8.82 5.00
N PHE A 126 -2.27 9.08 5.97
CA PHE A 126 -1.96 8.84 7.36
C PHE A 126 -2.73 7.63 7.86
N ILE A 127 -2.09 6.84 8.71
CA ILE A 127 -2.72 5.76 9.48
C ILE A 127 -2.36 6.01 10.94
N HIS A 128 -3.39 6.12 11.79
CA HIS A 128 -3.22 6.32 13.22
C HIS A 128 -3.82 5.17 13.99
N MET A 129 -3.16 4.78 15.06
CA MET A 129 -3.73 3.92 16.09
C MET A 129 -4.05 4.77 17.32
N LEU A 130 -5.30 4.70 17.76
CA LEU A 130 -5.84 5.47 18.87
C LEU A 130 -6.19 4.56 20.04
N ASP A 131 -6.00 5.05 21.26
CA ASP A 131 -6.48 4.39 22.48
C ASP A 131 -7.97 4.65 22.74
N GLU A 132 -8.49 4.15 23.86
CA GLU A 132 -9.89 4.34 24.29
C GLU A 132 -10.27 5.81 24.54
N ASN A 133 -9.30 6.68 24.81
CA ASN A 133 -9.51 8.11 25.01
C ASN A 133 -9.41 8.91 23.70
N GLY A 134 -9.10 8.23 22.58
CA GLY A 134 -8.83 8.86 21.29
C GLY A 134 -7.42 9.45 21.18
N GLU A 135 -6.52 9.14 22.11
CA GLU A 135 -5.12 9.56 22.03
C GLU A 135 -4.34 8.70 21.05
N LYS A 136 -3.52 9.35 20.23
CA LYS A 136 -2.72 8.69 19.21
C LYS A 136 -1.49 8.03 19.82
N VAL A 137 -1.44 6.71 19.78
CA VAL A 137 -0.35 5.89 20.33
C VAL A 137 0.65 5.42 19.28
N ALA A 138 0.22 5.31 18.02
CA ALA A 138 1.09 5.03 16.89
C ALA A 138 0.61 5.79 15.64
N GLN A 139 1.53 6.12 14.75
CA GLN A 139 1.21 6.82 13.50
C GLN A 139 2.17 6.44 12.38
N LEU A 140 1.67 6.58 11.16
CA LEU A 140 2.45 6.51 9.93
C LEU A 140 1.87 7.50 8.93
N ASP A 141 2.75 8.29 8.32
CA ASP A 141 2.43 9.18 7.21
C ASP A 141 3.29 8.80 6.02
N GLN A 142 2.66 8.49 4.89
CA GLN A 142 3.40 8.03 3.72
C GLN A 142 2.71 8.40 2.41
N THR A 143 3.51 8.86 1.44
CA THR A 143 3.06 8.97 0.04
C THR A 143 2.75 7.59 -0.53
N PRO A 144 1.61 7.43 -1.22
CA PRO A 144 1.23 6.15 -1.78
C PRO A 144 2.28 5.53 -2.68
N LEU A 145 2.35 4.19 -2.66
CA LEU A 145 3.29 3.38 -3.44
C LEU A 145 4.75 3.86 -3.33
N ALA A 146 5.12 4.33 -2.13
CA ALA A 146 6.45 4.82 -1.79
C ALA A 146 6.98 5.90 -2.76
N ALA A 147 6.09 6.73 -3.31
CA ALA A 147 6.39 7.74 -4.32
C ALA A 147 6.96 7.21 -5.66
N PHE A 148 7.08 5.88 -5.84
CA PHE A 148 7.47 5.28 -7.12
C PHE A 148 6.33 5.33 -8.14
N TYR A 149 5.08 5.30 -7.68
CA TYR A 149 3.92 5.51 -8.52
C TYR A 149 2.96 6.47 -7.81
N PRO A 150 3.29 7.78 -7.81
CA PRO A 150 2.58 8.75 -7.02
C PRO A 150 1.15 8.95 -7.56
N PRO A 151 0.22 9.46 -6.74
CA PRO A 151 -1.18 9.60 -7.13
C PRO A 151 -1.43 10.34 -8.44
N SER A 152 -0.64 11.38 -8.73
CA SER A 152 -0.68 12.12 -10.02
C SER A 152 -0.45 11.26 -11.27
N SER A 153 0.10 10.06 -11.11
CA SER A 153 0.36 9.11 -12.21
C SER A 153 -0.71 8.03 -12.35
N TRP A 154 -1.70 7.97 -11.44
CA TRP A 154 -2.72 6.93 -11.43
C TRP A 154 -3.69 7.08 -12.58
N GLN A 155 -3.88 6.02 -13.35
CA GLN A 155 -4.86 6.02 -14.43
C GLN A 155 -6.26 5.71 -13.87
N PRO A 156 -7.30 6.41 -14.35
CA PRO A 156 -8.67 6.11 -13.96
C PRO A 156 -9.04 4.64 -14.21
N GLY A 157 -9.72 4.03 -13.24
CA GLY A 157 -10.17 2.65 -13.29
C GLY A 157 -9.17 1.61 -12.79
N LEU A 158 -7.88 1.94 -12.64
CA LEU A 158 -6.90 1.01 -12.08
C LEU A 158 -7.13 0.78 -10.59
N LEU A 159 -7.25 -0.49 -10.21
CA LEU A 159 -7.20 -0.91 -8.82
C LEU A 159 -5.74 -1.13 -8.41
N LEU A 160 -5.30 -0.39 -7.40
CA LEU A 160 -3.93 -0.39 -6.89
C LEU A 160 -3.93 -0.91 -5.45
N ALA A 161 -3.01 -1.82 -5.14
CA ALA A 161 -2.73 -2.24 -3.77
C ALA A 161 -1.55 -1.43 -3.23
N ASP A 162 -1.73 -0.77 -2.09
CA ASP A 162 -0.67 -0.05 -1.41
C ASP A 162 -0.47 -0.58 0.01
N GLN A 163 0.77 -0.92 0.35
CA GLN A 163 1.10 -1.48 1.66
C GLN A 163 1.60 -0.40 2.62
N TYR A 164 1.42 -0.63 3.90
CA TYR A 164 1.85 0.24 4.97
C TYR A 164 2.32 -0.62 6.14
N GLU A 165 3.29 -0.13 6.89
CA GLU A 165 3.86 -0.81 8.04
C GLU A 165 3.80 0.14 9.24
N LEU A 166 2.81 -0.08 10.10
CA LEU A 166 2.65 0.72 11.31
C LEU A 166 3.43 0.05 12.45
N ALA A 167 4.56 0.64 12.83
CA ALA A 167 5.35 0.18 13.96
C ALA A 167 4.64 0.50 15.28
N LEU A 168 4.48 -0.51 16.14
CA LEU A 168 3.86 -0.36 17.46
C LEU A 168 4.92 -0.05 18.53
N PRO A 169 4.64 0.83 19.49
CA PRO A 169 5.53 1.04 20.64
C PRO A 169 5.78 -0.27 21.40
N SER A 170 7.01 -0.47 21.87
CA SER A 170 7.39 -1.66 22.64
C SER A 170 6.85 -1.67 24.08
N ASP A 171 6.40 -0.52 24.57
CA ASP A 171 5.82 -0.29 25.89
C ASP A 171 4.29 -0.16 25.85
N LEU A 172 3.67 -0.47 24.71
CA LEU A 172 2.23 -0.37 24.53
C LEU A 172 1.48 -1.29 25.51
N PRO A 173 0.57 -0.77 26.35
CA PRO A 173 -0.21 -1.61 27.25
C PRO A 173 -1.12 -2.60 26.50
N PRO A 174 -1.42 -3.77 27.06
CA PRO A 174 -2.48 -4.63 26.54
C PRO A 174 -3.83 -3.91 26.58
N GLY A 175 -4.62 -4.03 25.51
CA GLY A 175 -5.89 -3.31 25.37
C GLY A 175 -6.44 -3.35 23.96
N THR A 176 -7.59 -2.72 23.75
CA THR A 176 -8.19 -2.54 22.43
C THR A 176 -7.86 -1.15 21.91
N TYR A 177 -7.39 -1.08 20.67
CA TYR A 177 -7.02 0.16 20.00
C TYR A 177 -7.79 0.31 18.69
N HIS A 178 -8.08 1.54 18.28
CA HIS A 178 -8.79 1.84 17.05
C HIS A 178 -7.82 2.29 15.97
N LEU A 179 -7.82 1.59 14.84
CA LEU A 179 -7.07 1.98 13.65
C LEU A 179 -7.94 2.88 12.78
N ILE A 180 -7.43 4.05 12.44
CA ILE A 180 -8.07 5.00 11.53
C ILE A 180 -7.11 5.42 10.43
N PHE A 181 -7.64 5.93 9.33
CA PHE A 181 -6.83 6.46 8.23
C PHE A 181 -7.50 7.62 7.52
N GLY A 182 -6.70 8.37 6.78
CA GLY A 182 -7.18 9.42 5.88
C GLY A 182 -6.08 9.85 4.92
N ALA A 183 -6.35 10.90 4.16
CA ALA A 183 -5.41 11.46 3.20
C ALA A 183 -5.30 12.97 3.36
N TYR A 184 -4.18 13.53 2.95
CA TYR A 184 -3.92 14.95 3.03
C TYR A 184 -2.93 15.43 1.97
N SER A 185 -3.00 16.71 1.62
CA SER A 185 -2.06 17.41 0.74
C SER A 185 -1.62 18.70 1.41
N GLY A 186 -0.33 18.81 1.75
CA GLY A 186 0.16 19.95 2.54
C GLY A 186 -0.46 19.96 3.94
N ASP A 187 -1.18 21.02 4.29
CA ASP A 187 -1.90 21.14 5.57
C ASP A 187 -3.38 20.74 5.46
N ASP A 188 -3.87 20.47 4.25
CA ASP A 188 -5.28 20.21 3.98
C ASP A 188 -5.57 18.70 4.00
N ARG A 189 -6.48 18.27 4.89
CA ARG A 189 -7.02 16.91 4.87
C ARG A 189 -8.09 16.79 3.78
N PHE A 190 -8.15 15.60 3.19
CA PHE A 190 -9.20 15.27 2.23
C PHE A 190 -10.45 14.81 2.96
N ASP A 191 -11.59 15.30 2.48
CA ASP A 191 -12.89 14.86 2.97
C ASP A 191 -13.37 13.63 2.21
N TRP A 192 -13.94 12.72 2.98
CA TRP A 192 -14.71 11.60 2.49
C TRP A 192 -16.13 12.06 2.15
N ALA A 193 -16.86 11.28 1.36
CA ALA A 193 -18.23 11.63 0.94
C ALA A 193 -19.24 11.81 2.10
N ASP A 194 -18.91 11.33 3.30
CA ASP A 194 -19.70 11.54 4.52
C ASP A 194 -19.30 12.82 5.30
N GLY A 195 -18.39 13.63 4.76
CA GLY A 195 -17.91 14.87 5.35
C GLY A 195 -16.88 14.71 6.46
N ARG A 196 -16.42 13.49 6.77
CA ARG A 196 -15.30 13.26 7.69
C ARG A 196 -13.98 13.38 6.95
N SER A 197 -12.89 13.66 7.68
CA SER A 197 -11.53 13.66 7.13
C SER A 197 -10.74 12.38 7.42
N GLU A 198 -11.35 11.45 8.14
CA GLU A 198 -10.76 10.16 8.51
C GLU A 198 -11.84 9.07 8.62
N GLN A 199 -11.42 7.83 8.47
CA GLN A 199 -12.28 6.66 8.46
C GLN A 199 -11.73 5.57 9.38
N PRO A 200 -12.60 4.83 10.09
CA PRO A 200 -12.17 3.64 10.82
C PRO A 200 -11.75 2.53 9.86
N LEU A 201 -10.64 1.86 10.16
CA LEU A 201 -10.20 0.63 9.52
C LEU A 201 -10.68 -0.58 10.34
N ALA A 202 -10.13 -0.76 11.54
CA ALA A 202 -10.39 -1.92 12.38
C ALA A 202 -10.05 -1.64 13.86
N GLU A 203 -10.47 -2.56 14.73
CA GLU A 203 -9.98 -2.64 16.10
C GLU A 203 -8.79 -3.62 16.18
N ILE A 204 -7.75 -3.23 16.90
CA ILE A 204 -6.55 -4.02 17.14
C ILE A 204 -6.48 -4.37 18.62
N MET A 205 -6.44 -5.66 18.93
CA MET A 205 -6.23 -6.15 20.29
C MET A 205 -4.73 -6.34 20.54
N VAL A 206 -4.18 -5.55 21.44
CA VAL A 206 -2.80 -5.72 21.91
C VAL A 206 -2.82 -6.72 23.05
N VAL A 207 -2.13 -7.84 22.83
CA VAL A 207 -1.97 -8.92 23.81
C VAL A 207 -0.58 -8.83 24.47
N PRO A 208 -0.40 -9.41 25.67
CA PRO A 208 0.90 -9.47 26.32
C PRO A 208 2.01 -10.16 25.51
#